data_AF-A0A0R3HBJ2-F1
#
_entry.id   AF-A0A0R3HBJ2-F1
#
_cell.length_a   1.000
_cell.length_b   1.000
_cell.length_c   1.000
_cell.angle_alpha   90.00
_cell.angle_beta   90.00
_cell.angle_gamma   90.00
#
_symmetry.space_group_name_H-M   'P 1'
#
loop_
_entity.id
_entity.type
_entity.pdbx_description
1 polymer ?
#
loop_
_entity_poly.entity_id
_entity_poly.type
_entity_poly.pdbx_seq_one_letter_code
_entity_poly.pdbx_strand_id
1 'polypeptide(L)'
;MSPTLDTALTIAGFVAVFIGVAVVISIAPFAMLMSDAIHDDSPAIQSYLVIAAVVLPPVVVVAEYLTGIVLAWRNSGTTVYYPWITLVIGAASWCAIAIVIDTWFENAQFNINPRRRDVVKRYAVQGTIHNLTASEIAELDGLVLDDRLGWRDRTALTPTDTPRRKRAIPRDLFQAKHRMFAVHADKGLPPGWHIERSDIAGEAAGPGGGTQYVFIAPDGQTPTFQPLVERGFLEETSA
;
A
#
# COMPACT_ATOMS: atom_id res chain seq x y z
N MET A 1 16.56 50.76 -21.90
CA MET A 1 15.10 50.50 -21.90
C MET A 1 14.44 51.56 -21.03
N SER A 2 13.27 52.09 -21.38
CA SER A 2 12.60 53.06 -20.50
C SER A 2 12.08 52.34 -19.24
N PRO A 3 12.05 53.01 -18.06
CA PRO A 3 11.55 52.39 -16.83
C PRO A 3 10.13 51.83 -16.99
N THR A 4 9.25 52.57 -17.67
CA THR A 4 7.87 52.14 -17.94
C THR A 4 7.81 50.86 -18.78
N LEU A 5 8.67 50.73 -19.79
CA LEU A 5 8.72 49.54 -20.63
C LEU A 5 9.32 48.35 -19.87
N ASP A 6 10.33 48.58 -19.02
CA ASP A 6 10.90 47.54 -18.16
C ASP A 6 9.83 46.97 -17.21
N THR A 7 9.13 47.85 -16.48
CA THR A 7 8.07 47.44 -15.55
C THR A 7 6.94 46.69 -16.26
N ALA A 8 6.50 47.17 -17.42
CA ALA A 8 5.45 46.51 -18.19
C ALA A 8 5.85 45.10 -18.63
N LEU A 9 7.08 44.91 -19.12
CA LEU A 9 7.59 43.62 -19.54
C LEU A 9 7.81 42.67 -18.34
N THR A 10 8.25 43.18 -17.20
CA THR A 10 8.39 42.40 -15.96
C THR A 10 7.05 41.87 -15.48
N ILE A 11 6.02 42.72 -15.46
CA ILE A 11 4.65 42.30 -15.09
C ILE A 11 4.14 41.23 -16.06
N ALA A 12 4.26 41.49 -17.38
CA ALA A 12 3.84 40.53 -18.40
C ALA A 12 4.59 39.19 -18.26
N GLY A 13 5.88 39.23 -17.94
CA GLY A 13 6.68 38.04 -17.68
C GLY A 13 6.18 37.24 -16.49
N PHE A 14 5.88 37.88 -15.34
CA PHE A 14 5.35 37.17 -14.17
C PHE A 14 3.95 36.59 -14.42
N VAL A 15 3.12 37.25 -15.22
CA VAL A 15 1.81 36.71 -15.64
C VAL A 15 1.99 35.48 -16.51
N ALA A 16 2.94 35.48 -17.44
CA ALA A 16 3.24 34.32 -18.28
C ALA A 16 3.76 33.13 -17.43
N VAL A 17 4.67 33.39 -16.48
CA VAL A 17 5.21 32.35 -15.58
C VAL A 17 4.14 31.80 -14.63
N PHE A 18 3.18 32.63 -14.21
CA PHE A 18 2.07 32.19 -13.36
C PHE A 18 1.28 31.03 -13.96
N ILE A 19 1.12 30.98 -15.29
CA ILE A 19 0.45 29.86 -15.96
C ILE A 19 1.19 28.54 -15.68
N GLY A 20 2.53 28.54 -15.77
CA GLY A 20 3.35 27.38 -15.44
C GLY A 20 3.22 26.97 -13.98
N VAL A 21 3.23 27.94 -13.06
CA VAL A 21 3.03 27.70 -11.63
C VAL A 21 1.65 27.08 -11.36
N ALA A 22 0.59 27.61 -11.97
CA ALA A 22 -0.77 27.10 -11.84
C ALA A 22 -0.88 25.66 -12.37
N VAL A 23 -0.24 25.35 -13.50
CA VAL A 23 -0.18 23.98 -14.06
C VAL A 23 0.48 23.03 -13.06
N VAL A 24 1.62 23.41 -12.49
CA VAL A 24 2.33 22.58 -11.49
C VAL A 24 1.44 22.30 -10.27
N ILE A 25 0.77 23.33 -9.73
CA ILE A 25 -0.13 23.18 -8.58
C ILE A 25 -1.31 22.26 -8.90
N SER A 26 -1.83 22.34 -10.14
CA SER A 26 -3.06 21.63 -10.52
C SER A 26 -2.82 20.19 -10.96
N ILE A 27 -1.76 19.95 -11.74
CA ILE A 27 -1.53 18.66 -12.42
C ILE A 27 -0.67 17.75 -11.56
N ALA A 28 0.31 18.26 -10.81
CA ALA A 28 1.23 17.39 -10.08
C ALA A 28 0.56 16.50 -9.01
N PRO A 29 -0.38 17.01 -8.18
CA PRO A 29 -1.12 16.16 -7.25
C PRO A 29 -1.90 15.06 -7.98
N PHE A 30 -2.48 15.40 -9.12
CA PHE A 30 -3.32 14.49 -9.90
C PHE A 30 -2.49 13.42 -10.62
N ALA A 31 -1.35 13.79 -11.21
CA ALA A 31 -0.44 12.87 -11.87
C ALA A 31 0.19 11.88 -10.87
N MET A 32 0.56 12.34 -9.67
CA MET A 32 1.07 11.46 -8.61
C MET A 32 0.00 10.52 -8.07
N LEU A 33 -1.23 11.01 -7.83
CA LEU A 33 -2.35 10.17 -7.38
C LEU A 33 -2.77 9.11 -8.42
N MET A 34 -2.72 9.45 -9.70
CA MET A 34 -3.05 8.51 -10.78
C MET A 34 -1.93 7.49 -11.03
N SER A 35 -0.67 7.85 -10.80
CA SER A 35 0.46 6.93 -10.94
C SER A 35 0.41 5.77 -9.94
N ASP A 36 -0.09 6.01 -8.72
CA ASP A 36 -0.24 4.97 -7.68
C ASP A 36 -1.44 4.06 -7.92
N ALA A 37 -2.45 4.50 -8.68
CA ALA A 37 -3.64 3.71 -9.00
C ALA A 37 -3.43 2.71 -10.16
N ILE A 38 -2.26 2.71 -10.80
CA ILE A 38 -1.98 1.94 -12.03
C ILE A 38 -1.20 0.64 -11.77
N HIS A 39 -0.67 0.42 -10.56
CA HIS A 39 0.02 -0.83 -10.20
C HIS A 39 -0.75 -1.62 -9.13
N ASP A 40 -1.25 -2.80 -9.50
CA ASP A 40 -1.92 -3.76 -8.61
C ASP A 40 -1.01 -4.27 -7.46
N ASP A 41 0.29 -3.95 -7.50
CA ASP A 41 1.31 -4.34 -6.52
C ASP A 41 1.82 -3.18 -5.64
N SER A 42 1.17 -2.00 -5.65
CA SER A 42 1.72 -0.83 -4.93
C SER A 42 1.80 -1.10 -3.41
N PRO A 43 2.97 -0.93 -2.77
CA PRO A 43 3.12 -1.15 -1.34
C PRO A 43 2.21 -0.20 -0.56
N ALA A 44 1.85 -0.55 0.67
CA ALA A 44 1.16 0.35 1.58
C ALA A 44 2.10 1.52 1.95
N ILE A 45 2.25 2.48 1.05
CA ILE A 45 3.01 3.71 1.24
C ILE A 45 2.32 4.45 2.38
N GLN A 46 3.07 4.78 3.42
CA GLN A 46 2.53 5.50 4.57
C GLN A 46 1.96 6.84 4.08
N SER A 47 0.71 7.14 4.44
CA SER A 47 -0.05 8.26 3.88
C SER A 47 0.65 9.61 4.01
N TYR A 48 1.49 9.79 5.04
CA TYR A 48 2.26 11.01 5.23
C TYR A 48 3.37 11.22 4.18
N LEU A 49 3.93 10.15 3.61
CA LEU A 49 4.95 10.22 2.56
C LEU A 49 4.33 10.73 1.26
N VAL A 50 3.13 10.23 0.93
CA VAL A 50 2.35 10.70 -0.24
C VAL A 50 1.97 12.16 -0.08
N ILE A 51 1.50 12.56 1.12
CA ILE A 51 1.18 13.96 1.41
C ILE A 51 2.42 14.85 1.23
N ALA A 52 3.58 14.44 1.74
CA ALA A 52 4.82 15.19 1.58
C ALA A 52 5.22 15.33 0.09
N ALA A 53 5.16 14.25 -0.69
CA ALA A 53 5.49 14.26 -2.11
C ALA A 53 4.54 15.12 -2.95
N VAL A 54 3.27 15.22 -2.56
CA VAL A 54 2.26 16.02 -3.26
C VAL A 54 2.31 17.49 -2.86
N VAL A 55 2.56 17.80 -1.59
CA VAL A 55 2.48 19.16 -1.05
C VAL A 55 3.80 19.92 -1.20
N LEU A 56 4.93 19.25 -1.01
CA LEU A 56 6.24 19.90 -1.01
C LEU A 56 6.58 20.59 -2.35
N PRO A 57 6.40 19.94 -3.52
CA PRO A 57 6.78 20.56 -4.79
C PRO A 57 5.98 21.84 -5.12
N PRO A 58 4.63 21.88 -5.00
CA PRO A 58 3.86 23.11 -5.18
C PRO A 58 4.28 24.25 -4.23
N VAL A 59 4.54 23.93 -2.95
CA VAL A 59 4.93 24.94 -1.95
C VAL A 59 6.26 25.59 -2.32
N VAL A 60 7.24 24.81 -2.75
CA VAL A 60 8.55 25.33 -3.16
C VAL A 60 8.42 26.24 -4.40
N VAL A 61 7.70 25.78 -5.44
CA VAL A 61 7.51 26.57 -6.67
C VAL A 61 6.78 27.88 -6.40
N VAL A 62 5.76 27.88 -5.53
CA VAL A 62 5.06 29.11 -5.11
C VAL A 62 5.99 30.05 -4.34
N ALA A 63 6.79 29.52 -3.42
CA ALA A 63 7.74 30.33 -2.64
C ALA A 63 8.80 30.99 -3.55
N GLU A 64 9.32 30.27 -4.53
CA GLU A 64 10.27 30.80 -5.52
C GLU A 64 9.63 31.88 -6.40
N TYR A 65 8.39 31.64 -6.85
CA TYR A 65 7.63 32.62 -7.62
C TYR A 65 7.44 33.94 -6.85
N LEU A 66 6.97 33.87 -5.60
CA LEU A 66 6.80 35.03 -4.73
C LEU A 66 8.15 35.73 -4.44
N THR A 67 9.22 34.96 -4.24
CA THR A 67 10.56 35.51 -4.05
C THR A 67 11.02 36.29 -5.27
N GLY A 68 10.77 35.78 -6.48
CA GLY A 68 11.03 36.48 -7.73
C GLY A 68 10.34 37.85 -7.81
N ILE A 69 9.04 37.89 -7.47
CA ILE A 69 8.26 39.13 -7.44
C ILE A 69 8.85 40.13 -6.44
N VAL A 70 9.15 39.67 -5.21
CA VAL A 70 9.70 40.54 -4.16
C VAL A 70 11.05 41.12 -4.57
N LEU A 71 11.92 40.31 -5.17
CA LEU A 71 13.23 40.77 -5.64
C LEU A 71 13.11 41.77 -6.80
N ALA A 72 12.21 41.52 -7.75
CA ALA A 72 11.93 42.46 -8.83
C ALA A 72 11.41 43.80 -8.28
N TRP A 73 10.54 43.77 -7.27
CA TRP A 73 9.98 44.97 -6.68
C TRP A 73 11.01 45.79 -5.88
N ARG A 74 11.97 45.12 -5.23
CA ARG A 74 13.02 45.80 -4.46
C ARG A 74 14.17 46.35 -5.31
N ASN A 75 14.32 45.86 -6.55
CA ASN A 75 15.40 46.30 -7.41
C ASN A 75 15.08 47.64 -8.08
N SER A 76 16.00 48.60 -7.99
CA SER A 76 15.89 49.90 -8.68
C SER A 76 16.47 49.89 -10.10
N GLY A 77 17.13 48.80 -10.49
CA GLY A 77 17.66 48.59 -11.84
C GLY A 77 16.68 47.91 -12.80
N THR A 78 17.20 47.33 -13.87
CA THR A 78 16.43 46.56 -14.85
C THR A 78 15.82 45.31 -14.18
N THR A 79 14.53 45.05 -14.42
CA THR A 79 13.78 43.96 -13.77
C THR A 79 13.24 42.90 -14.74
N VAL A 80 13.32 43.14 -16.06
CA VAL A 80 12.70 42.27 -17.09
C VAL A 80 13.17 40.82 -17.06
N TYR A 81 14.35 40.53 -16.50
CA TYR A 81 14.90 39.18 -16.44
C TYR A 81 14.40 38.36 -15.24
N TYR A 82 13.85 38.99 -14.19
CA TYR A 82 13.43 38.29 -12.98
C TYR A 82 12.43 37.17 -13.24
N PRO A 83 11.36 37.36 -14.05
CA PRO A 83 10.42 36.28 -14.33
C PRO A 83 11.09 35.06 -14.95
N TRP A 84 12.02 35.27 -15.88
CA TRP A 84 12.72 34.20 -16.58
C TRP A 84 13.72 33.46 -15.68
N ILE A 85 14.45 34.19 -14.84
CA ILE A 85 15.31 33.58 -13.84
C ILE A 85 14.47 32.75 -12.86
N THR A 86 13.35 33.28 -12.38
CA THR A 86 12.42 32.58 -11.51
C THR A 86 11.85 31.32 -12.16
N LEU A 87 11.54 31.37 -13.46
CA LEU A 87 11.09 30.20 -14.22
C LEU A 87 12.16 29.12 -14.30
N VAL A 88 13.41 29.49 -14.61
CA VAL A 88 14.54 28.56 -14.72
C VAL A 88 14.84 27.91 -13.37
N ILE A 89 14.86 28.70 -12.29
CA ILE A 89 15.03 28.18 -10.92
C ILE A 89 13.88 27.23 -10.57
N GLY A 90 12.63 27.64 -10.82
CA GLY A 90 11.46 26.80 -10.56
C GLY A 90 11.49 25.46 -11.30
N ALA A 91 11.88 25.45 -12.56
CA ALA A 91 12.03 24.23 -13.33
C ALA A 91 13.18 23.33 -12.81
N ALA A 92 14.32 23.93 -12.44
CA ALA A 92 15.44 23.19 -11.86
C ALA A 92 15.09 22.59 -10.50
N SER A 93 14.45 23.36 -9.62
CA SER A 93 13.96 22.91 -8.32
C SER A 93 12.92 21.81 -8.47
N TRP A 94 12.01 21.92 -9.43
CA TRP A 94 11.04 20.86 -9.74
C TRP A 94 11.72 19.54 -10.09
N CYS A 95 12.66 19.55 -11.04
CA CYS A 95 13.40 18.35 -11.44
C CYS A 95 14.21 17.77 -10.28
N ALA A 96 14.88 18.61 -9.48
CA ALA A 96 15.64 18.16 -8.33
C ALA A 96 14.75 17.51 -7.27
N ILE A 97 13.61 18.10 -6.95
CA ILE A 97 12.65 17.54 -6.00
C ILE A 97 12.08 16.23 -6.53
N ALA A 98 11.75 16.14 -7.83
CA ALA A 98 11.28 14.91 -8.44
C ALA A 98 12.30 13.78 -8.30
N ILE A 99 13.58 14.04 -8.58
CA ILE A 99 14.67 13.05 -8.41
C ILE A 99 14.83 12.65 -6.95
N VAL A 100 14.77 13.61 -6.01
CA VAL A 100 14.87 13.32 -4.57
C VAL A 100 13.69 12.45 -4.11
N ILE A 101 12.48 12.77 -4.56
CA ILE A 101 11.27 12.00 -4.24
C ILE A 101 11.38 10.59 -4.81
N ASP A 102 11.81 10.45 -6.07
CA ASP A 102 12.01 9.15 -6.73
C ASP A 102 13.07 8.30 -5.98
N THR A 103 14.25 8.87 -5.75
CA THR A 103 15.32 8.22 -4.98
C THR A 103 14.87 7.87 -3.55
N TRP A 104 14.05 8.71 -2.94
CA TRP A 104 13.50 8.47 -1.61
C TRP A 104 12.44 7.37 -1.63
N PHE A 105 11.60 7.29 -2.65
CA PHE A 105 10.67 6.18 -2.85
C PHE A 105 11.40 4.87 -3.10
N GLU A 106 12.43 4.86 -3.95
CA GLU A 106 13.31 3.70 -4.13
C GLU A 106 13.93 3.29 -2.80
N ASN A 107 14.54 4.22 -2.06
CA ASN A 107 15.13 3.94 -0.75
C ASN A 107 14.10 3.53 0.31
N ALA A 108 12.88 4.09 0.28
CA ALA A 108 11.79 3.69 1.15
C ALA A 108 11.32 2.27 0.79
N GLN A 109 11.24 1.92 -0.49
CA GLN A 109 11.00 0.55 -0.94
C GLN A 109 12.13 -0.40 -0.51
N PHE A 110 13.40 0.02 -0.53
CA PHE A 110 14.52 -0.78 -0.03
C PHE A 110 14.51 -0.92 1.50
N ASN A 111 14.10 0.12 2.23
CA ASN A 111 13.92 0.09 3.68
C ASN A 111 12.67 -0.70 4.11
N ILE A 112 11.68 -0.84 3.22
CA ILE A 112 10.69 -1.91 3.27
C ILE A 112 11.39 -3.20 2.80
N ASN A 113 12.29 -3.70 3.65
CA ASN A 113 13.10 -4.91 3.49
C ASN A 113 12.52 -5.89 2.44
N PRO A 114 13.14 -6.11 1.26
CA PRO A 114 12.66 -7.10 0.31
C PRO A 114 12.70 -8.53 0.88
N ARG A 115 13.52 -8.78 1.91
CA ARG A 115 13.49 -10.03 2.71
C ARG A 115 12.33 -10.12 3.72
N ARG A 116 11.51 -9.07 3.88
CA ARG A 116 10.27 -9.10 4.68
C ARG A 116 9.02 -9.33 3.83
N ARG A 117 9.12 -9.43 2.51
CA ARG A 117 7.97 -9.90 1.70
C ARG A 117 7.62 -11.37 1.98
N ASP A 118 8.55 -12.12 2.55
CA ASP A 118 8.33 -13.52 2.93
C ASP A 118 8.07 -13.69 4.44
N VAL A 119 8.25 -12.65 5.26
CA VAL A 119 8.29 -12.78 6.74
C VAL A 119 7.15 -12.05 7.45
N VAL A 120 6.57 -11.00 6.87
CA VAL A 120 5.39 -10.34 7.44
C VAL A 120 4.16 -10.96 6.79
N LYS A 121 3.66 -12.01 7.42
CA LYS A 121 2.34 -12.60 7.13
C LYS A 121 1.28 -11.51 7.34
N ARG A 122 0.99 -10.70 6.31
CA ARG A 122 0.06 -9.55 6.34
C ARG A 122 -1.36 -9.92 6.74
N TYR A 123 -1.62 -11.22 6.73
CA TYR A 123 -2.84 -11.86 7.15
C TYR A 123 -3.04 -11.96 8.63
N ALA A 124 -1.95 -11.91 9.37
CA ALA A 124 -1.94 -12.09 10.80
C ALA A 124 -1.61 -10.76 11.47
N VAL A 125 -2.30 -10.50 12.58
CA VAL A 125 -1.86 -9.50 13.54
C VAL A 125 -0.45 -9.88 13.98
N GLN A 126 0.49 -8.94 13.83
CA GLN A 126 1.90 -9.20 14.12
C GLN A 126 2.09 -9.64 15.58
N GLY A 127 2.86 -10.71 15.79
CA GLY A 127 3.09 -11.31 17.11
C GLY A 127 2.04 -12.34 17.56
N THR A 128 0.99 -12.60 16.77
CA THR A 128 -0.04 -13.61 17.09
C THR A 128 0.17 -14.96 16.39
N ILE A 129 1.13 -15.03 15.47
CA ILE A 129 1.42 -16.24 14.70
C ILE A 129 2.04 -17.29 15.62
N HIS A 130 1.41 -18.45 15.66
CA HIS A 130 1.81 -19.57 16.49
C HIS A 130 1.74 -20.87 15.70
N ASN A 131 2.87 -21.57 15.58
CA ASN A 131 2.92 -22.89 14.98
C ASN A 131 2.33 -23.90 15.97
N LEU A 132 1.25 -24.57 15.57
CA LEU A 132 0.59 -25.51 16.46
C LEU A 132 1.46 -26.74 16.71
N THR A 133 1.57 -27.11 17.98
CA THR A 133 2.15 -28.37 18.42
C THR A 133 1.20 -29.53 18.15
N ALA A 134 1.69 -30.77 18.16
CA ALA A 134 0.85 -31.95 17.92
C ALA A 134 -0.33 -32.07 18.91
N SER A 135 -0.14 -31.68 20.17
CA SER A 135 -1.22 -31.64 21.17
C SER A 135 -2.27 -30.58 20.85
N GLU A 136 -1.86 -29.39 20.41
CA GLU A 136 -2.80 -28.33 20.02
C GLU A 136 -3.52 -28.66 18.71
N ILE A 137 -2.89 -29.40 17.80
CA ILE A 137 -3.57 -29.94 16.60
C ILE A 137 -4.66 -30.93 17.02
N ALA A 138 -4.42 -31.77 18.03
CA ALA A 138 -5.42 -32.70 18.55
C ALA A 138 -6.64 -31.98 19.15
N GLU A 139 -6.46 -30.76 19.68
CA GLU A 139 -7.59 -29.93 20.15
C GLU A 139 -8.49 -29.40 19.03
N LEU A 140 -8.04 -29.48 17.77
CA LEU A 140 -8.87 -29.09 16.62
C LEU A 140 -9.87 -30.18 16.21
N ASP A 141 -9.76 -31.38 16.77
CA ASP A 141 -10.60 -32.52 16.41
C ASP A 141 -12.10 -32.20 16.59
N GLY A 142 -12.90 -32.48 15.56
CA GLY A 142 -14.33 -32.21 15.53
C GLY A 142 -14.71 -30.74 15.28
N LEU A 143 -13.75 -29.81 15.17
CA LEU A 143 -14.06 -28.44 14.77
C LEU A 143 -14.53 -28.38 13.32
N VAL A 144 -15.51 -27.52 13.05
CA VAL A 144 -15.94 -27.19 11.69
C VAL A 144 -15.38 -25.83 11.31
N LEU A 145 -14.50 -25.84 10.32
CA LEU A 145 -13.83 -24.66 9.79
C LEU A 145 -14.34 -24.37 8.37
N ASP A 146 -14.35 -23.11 7.96
CA ASP A 146 -14.75 -22.71 6.61
C ASP A 146 -13.66 -21.90 5.89
N ASP A 147 -13.69 -21.91 4.56
CA ASP A 147 -12.76 -21.19 3.69
C ASP A 147 -13.26 -19.79 3.26
N ARG A 148 -14.24 -19.22 3.97
CA ARG A 148 -14.87 -17.92 3.62
C ARG A 148 -13.91 -16.74 3.61
N LEU A 149 -12.70 -16.89 4.15
CA LEU A 149 -11.65 -15.89 3.95
C LEU A 149 -11.40 -15.63 2.45
N GLY A 150 -11.68 -16.60 1.58
CA GLY A 150 -11.69 -16.41 0.13
C GLY A 150 -10.32 -16.01 -0.43
N TRP A 151 -9.27 -16.35 0.31
CA TRP A 151 -7.91 -16.04 -0.09
C TRP A 151 -7.49 -17.00 -1.19
N ARG A 152 -7.46 -16.47 -2.41
CA ARG A 152 -7.36 -17.22 -3.67
C ARG A 152 -6.18 -18.20 -3.73
N ASP A 153 -5.11 -17.94 -2.99
CA ASP A 153 -3.87 -18.72 -3.07
C ASP A 153 -3.42 -19.30 -1.71
N ARG A 154 -4.32 -19.38 -0.72
CA ARG A 154 -3.96 -19.89 0.62
C ARG A 154 -4.93 -20.92 1.15
N THR A 155 -4.35 -21.95 1.73
CA THR A 155 -5.07 -22.99 2.47
C THR A 155 -5.33 -22.47 3.88
N ALA A 156 -6.25 -21.51 4.03
CA ALA A 156 -6.58 -20.88 5.31
C ALA A 156 -8.07 -21.05 5.64
N LEU A 157 -8.36 -21.45 6.87
CA LEU A 157 -9.72 -21.68 7.36
C LEU A 157 -10.00 -20.91 8.65
N THR A 158 -11.27 -20.62 8.91
CA THR A 158 -11.73 -19.98 10.15
C THR A 158 -12.84 -20.79 10.79
N PRO A 159 -12.96 -20.81 12.14
CA PRO A 159 -14.13 -21.38 12.80
C PRO A 159 -15.43 -20.81 12.25
N THR A 160 -16.39 -21.69 11.98
CA THR A 160 -17.69 -21.33 11.36
C THR A 160 -18.49 -20.31 12.19
N ASP A 161 -18.34 -20.32 13.51
CA ASP A 161 -18.93 -19.35 14.43
C ASP A 161 -18.27 -17.95 14.41
N THR A 162 -17.12 -17.81 13.75
CA THR A 162 -16.41 -16.53 13.66
C THR A 162 -17.30 -15.50 12.94
N PRO A 163 -17.60 -14.34 13.53
CA PRO A 163 -18.48 -13.35 12.91
C PRO A 163 -17.80 -12.65 11.73
N ARG A 164 -18.58 -12.29 10.70
CA ARG A 164 -18.08 -11.67 9.46
C ARG A 164 -17.11 -10.49 9.67
N ARG A 165 -17.39 -9.59 10.62
CA ARG A 165 -16.53 -8.43 10.92
C ARG A 165 -15.13 -8.81 11.39
N LYS A 166 -14.99 -9.97 12.05
CA LYS A 166 -13.73 -10.49 12.55
C LYS A 166 -12.90 -11.22 11.49
N ARG A 167 -13.51 -11.52 10.34
CA ARG A 167 -12.86 -12.23 9.24
C ARG A 167 -12.19 -11.32 8.22
N ALA A 168 -12.41 -10.00 8.32
CA ALA A 168 -11.88 -9.00 7.39
C ALA A 168 -12.10 -9.33 5.89
N ILE A 169 -13.17 -10.07 5.55
CA ILE A 169 -13.43 -10.54 4.19
C ILE A 169 -13.63 -9.34 3.25
N PRO A 170 -12.88 -9.24 2.13
CA PRO A 170 -13.11 -8.27 1.07
C PRO A 170 -14.55 -8.28 0.54
N ARG A 171 -15.07 -7.10 0.18
CA ARG A 171 -16.49 -6.93 -0.20
C ARG A 171 -16.87 -7.77 -1.43
N ASP A 172 -15.97 -7.91 -2.38
CA ASP A 172 -16.14 -8.70 -3.60
C ASP A 172 -16.28 -10.21 -3.33
N LEU A 173 -15.79 -10.68 -2.18
CA LEU A 173 -15.88 -12.10 -1.78
C LEU A 173 -17.13 -12.42 -0.94
N PHE A 174 -18.02 -11.45 -0.68
CA PHE A 174 -19.22 -11.70 0.13
C PHE A 174 -20.19 -12.72 -0.46
N GLN A 175 -20.24 -12.81 -1.79
CA GLN A 175 -21.11 -13.75 -2.50
C GLN A 175 -20.35 -14.99 -3.00
N ALA A 176 -19.06 -15.11 -2.66
CA ALA A 176 -18.26 -16.24 -3.08
C ALA A 176 -18.81 -17.52 -2.43
N LYS A 177 -18.91 -18.58 -3.24
CA LYS A 177 -19.16 -19.91 -2.70
C LYS A 177 -17.96 -20.29 -1.83
N HIS A 178 -18.25 -20.82 -0.65
CA HIS A 178 -17.26 -21.27 0.31
C HIS A 178 -17.55 -22.73 0.66
N ARG A 179 -16.53 -23.42 1.13
CA ARG A 179 -16.57 -24.80 1.61
C ARG A 179 -16.40 -24.81 3.12
N MET A 180 -16.93 -25.87 3.71
CA MET A 180 -16.78 -26.16 5.13
C MET A 180 -16.07 -27.49 5.26
N PHE A 181 -15.22 -27.60 6.28
CA PHE A 181 -14.41 -28.78 6.55
C PHE A 181 -14.56 -29.15 8.01
N ALA A 182 -14.90 -30.41 8.28
CA ALA A 182 -14.72 -31.00 9.59
C ALA A 182 -13.27 -31.45 9.75
N VAL A 183 -12.66 -31.16 10.89
CA VAL A 183 -11.28 -31.55 11.20
C VAL A 183 -11.28 -32.89 11.92
N HIS A 184 -10.52 -33.85 11.40
CA HIS A 184 -10.25 -35.15 12.01
C HIS A 184 -8.76 -35.24 12.34
N ALA A 185 -8.39 -34.73 13.52
CA ALA A 185 -7.01 -34.61 13.94
C ALA A 185 -6.36 -35.98 14.18
N ASP A 186 -7.15 -37.02 14.45
CA ASP A 186 -6.72 -38.41 14.61
C ASP A 186 -6.02 -38.97 13.35
N LYS A 187 -6.35 -38.47 12.15
CA LYS A 187 -5.69 -38.89 10.90
C LYS A 187 -4.28 -38.33 10.75
N GLY A 188 -3.97 -37.27 11.49
CA GLY A 188 -2.71 -36.53 11.42
C GLY A 188 -2.53 -35.81 10.09
N LEU A 189 -1.62 -34.82 10.09
CA LEU A 189 -1.28 -34.07 8.89
C LEU A 189 -0.51 -34.93 7.87
N PRO A 190 -0.57 -34.57 6.57
CA PRO A 190 0.33 -35.15 5.58
C PRO A 190 1.81 -34.85 5.92
N PRO A 191 2.77 -35.67 5.49
CA PRO A 191 4.18 -35.49 5.84
C PRO A 191 4.72 -34.10 5.48
N GLY A 192 5.36 -33.45 6.45
CA GLY A 192 6.00 -32.13 6.29
C GLY A 192 5.03 -30.93 6.34
N TRP A 193 3.73 -31.17 6.47
CA TRP A 193 2.75 -30.10 6.69
C TRP A 193 2.76 -29.64 8.15
N HIS A 194 2.43 -28.37 8.35
CA HIS A 194 2.18 -27.81 9.68
C HIS A 194 1.00 -26.81 9.63
N ILE A 195 0.42 -26.52 10.79
CA ILE A 195 -0.66 -25.55 10.93
C ILE A 195 -0.17 -24.37 11.75
N GLU A 196 -0.53 -23.18 11.27
CA GLU A 196 -0.32 -21.93 11.98
C GLU A 196 -1.65 -21.36 12.45
N ARG A 197 -1.73 -21.05 13.73
CA ARG A 197 -2.83 -20.26 14.30
C ARG A 197 -2.41 -18.80 14.39
N SER A 198 -3.30 -17.89 14.00
CA SER A 198 -3.08 -16.45 14.19
C SER A 198 -4.40 -15.69 14.28
N ASP A 199 -4.32 -14.44 14.77
CA ASP A 199 -5.44 -13.51 14.68
C ASP A 199 -5.43 -12.84 13.31
N ILE A 200 -6.59 -12.73 12.69
CA ILE A 200 -6.78 -12.12 11.37
C ILE A 200 -6.47 -10.64 11.45
N ALA A 201 -5.53 -10.17 10.64
CA ALA A 201 -5.21 -8.76 10.51
C ALA A 201 -6.42 -7.97 9.99
N GLY A 202 -6.55 -6.72 10.46
CA GLY A 202 -7.51 -5.80 9.88
C GLY A 202 -7.10 -5.40 8.47
N GLU A 203 -8.09 -5.24 7.60
CA GLU A 203 -7.92 -4.79 6.21
C GLU A 203 -9.01 -3.75 5.89
N ALA A 204 -8.98 -3.13 4.70
CA ALA A 204 -9.97 -2.13 4.29
C ALA A 204 -11.44 -2.62 4.40
N ALA A 205 -11.66 -3.94 4.46
CA ALA A 205 -12.97 -4.56 4.55
C ALA A 205 -13.48 -4.80 6.00
N GLY A 206 -12.65 -4.58 7.03
CA GLY A 206 -13.07 -4.69 8.43
C GLY A 206 -11.93 -4.77 9.44
N PRO A 207 -12.23 -4.64 10.75
CA PRO A 207 -11.21 -4.58 11.80
C PRO A 207 -10.41 -5.89 12.01
N GLY A 208 -10.88 -7.03 11.48
CA GLY A 208 -10.24 -8.32 11.74
C GLY A 208 -10.41 -8.79 13.19
N GLY A 209 -9.46 -9.59 13.68
CA GLY A 209 -9.39 -10.08 15.06
C GLY A 209 -10.15 -11.38 15.34
N GLY A 210 -10.53 -12.12 14.30
CA GLY A 210 -10.95 -13.52 14.42
C GLY A 210 -9.75 -14.45 14.36
N THR A 211 -9.91 -15.69 14.81
CA THR A 211 -8.85 -16.71 14.70
C THR A 211 -8.89 -17.35 13.32
N GLN A 212 -7.72 -17.56 12.72
CA GLN A 212 -7.55 -18.35 11.51
C GLN A 212 -6.52 -19.46 11.71
N TYR A 213 -6.68 -20.53 10.93
CA TYR A 213 -5.76 -21.64 10.82
C TYR A 213 -5.24 -21.70 9.38
N VAL A 214 -3.94 -21.53 9.22
CA VAL A 214 -3.27 -21.58 7.91
C VAL A 214 -2.50 -22.88 7.82
N PHE A 215 -2.81 -23.67 6.80
CA PHE A 215 -2.16 -24.94 6.51
C PHE A 215 -1.00 -24.70 5.56
N ILE A 216 0.21 -25.00 6.02
CA ILE A 216 1.43 -24.75 5.29
C ILE A 216 1.96 -26.07 4.74
N ALA A 217 2.11 -26.12 3.42
CA ALA A 217 2.69 -27.25 2.70
C ALA A 217 4.22 -27.27 2.88
N PRO A 218 4.87 -28.43 2.66
CA PRO A 218 6.32 -28.52 2.61
C PRO A 218 6.92 -27.61 1.52
N ASP A 219 8.16 -27.20 1.72
CA ASP A 219 8.89 -26.35 0.77
C ASP A 219 8.84 -26.92 -0.66
N GLY A 220 8.53 -26.05 -1.62
CA GLY A 220 8.44 -26.40 -3.04
C GLY A 220 7.10 -27.03 -3.46
N GLN A 221 6.11 -27.14 -2.57
CA GLN A 221 4.76 -27.60 -2.92
C GLN A 221 3.73 -26.47 -2.87
N THR A 222 2.74 -26.52 -3.78
CA THR A 222 1.60 -25.61 -3.76
C THR A 222 0.63 -25.99 -2.65
N PRO A 223 0.32 -25.11 -1.69
CA PRO A 223 -0.61 -25.41 -0.61
C PRO A 223 -2.04 -25.44 -1.14
N THR A 224 -2.61 -26.65 -1.24
CA THR A 224 -4.03 -26.87 -1.58
C THR A 224 -4.72 -27.72 -0.50
N PHE A 225 -6.05 -27.69 -0.44
CA PHE A 225 -6.80 -28.54 0.52
C PHE A 225 -6.80 -30.02 0.15
N GLN A 226 -6.50 -30.38 -1.11
CA GLN A 226 -6.66 -31.74 -1.61
C GLN A 226 -5.81 -32.78 -0.84
N PRO A 227 -4.50 -32.56 -0.56
CA PRO A 227 -3.72 -33.49 0.25
C PRO A 227 -4.25 -33.68 1.68
N LEU A 228 -4.85 -32.64 2.27
CA LEU A 228 -5.46 -32.71 3.60
C LEU A 228 -6.75 -33.55 3.58
N VAL A 229 -7.52 -33.42 2.50
CA VAL A 229 -8.75 -34.20 2.28
C VAL A 229 -8.45 -35.65 1.95
N GLU A 230 -7.48 -35.93 1.07
CA GLU A 230 -7.05 -37.29 0.73
C GLU A 230 -6.46 -38.02 1.94
N ARG A 231 -5.78 -37.29 2.84
CA ARG A 231 -5.29 -37.81 4.11
C ARG A 231 -6.43 -38.11 5.09
N GLY A 232 -7.61 -37.55 4.87
CA GLY A 232 -8.76 -37.61 5.78
C GLY A 232 -8.67 -36.64 6.96
N PHE A 233 -7.66 -35.77 7.00
CA PHE A 233 -7.52 -34.76 8.06
C PHE A 233 -8.63 -33.70 7.96
N LEU A 234 -9.01 -33.34 6.73
CA LEU A 234 -10.19 -32.51 6.46
C LEU A 234 -11.25 -33.33 5.74
N GLU A 235 -12.48 -33.25 6.19
CA GLU A 235 -13.64 -33.80 5.48
C GLU A 235 -14.53 -32.65 5.02
N GLU A 236 -14.75 -32.53 3.71
CA GLU A 236 -15.65 -31.50 3.19
C GLU A 236 -17.08 -31.81 3.62
N THR A 237 -17.67 -30.89 4.37
CA THR A 237 -19.05 -30.97 4.83
C THR A 237 -19.94 -30.15 3.90
N SER A 238 -21.12 -30.68 3.60
CA SER A 238 -22.12 -29.91 2.86
C SER A 238 -22.61 -28.74 3.73
N ALA A 239 -22.49 -27.52 3.20
CA ALA A 239 -23.01 -26.30 3.80
C ALA A 239 -24.54 -26.24 3.76
#